data_AF-A0A4V0XBT4-F1
#
_entry.id   AF-A0A4V0XBT4-F1
#
_cell.length_a   1.000
_cell.length_b   1.000
_cell.length_c   1.000
_cell.angle_alpha   90.00
_cell.angle_beta   90.00
_cell.angle_gamma   90.00
#
_symmetry.space_group_name_H-M   'P 1'
#
loop_
_entity.id
_entity.type
_entity.pdbx_description
1 polymer ?
#
loop_
_entity_poly.entity_id
_entity_poly.type
_entity_poly.pdbx_seq_one_letter_code
_entity_poly.pdbx_strand_id
1 'polypeptide(L)'
;MQPTATALPAPTANLTDACVADATPGVDYFPAKAIITQTEGFSIEYHDTYKLLTVKTPAPGATAALTYVLVQCGTEPPAGFEPAQIITVPVKRVIAMSTTYLPVLVDLGLLDRLVGVDDATYTYNQMVVDLVTSGKIKAIGSGAGLNLEAAIELKPDLIITFGSGSTDFDSHPKLLEAGLKVVLNAEWLDTSPLGRAEWGKFIAVFFNQEAAAETWFTEIADGYAKVKAIAAKAGSPPKLAYGTPYQGTWYLPGGASFAAQLIRDAGATYPYAADTSTASLPLSFEEAYSTTRDAAYWINLPFVPDLAALLAQDSRFADFDAYKKGAVWNNDLRSNDAGGSDYYESAVVRPDLVLADLVAIVHPDKMPGHEFYYYRQLK
;
A
#
# COMPACT_ATOMS: atom_id res chain seq x y z
N MET A 1 35.01 44.84 14.86
CA MET A 1 34.10 44.45 13.77
C MET A 1 33.81 42.97 13.95
N GLN A 2 32.61 42.61 14.41
CA GLN A 2 32.17 41.21 14.37
C GLN A 2 31.98 40.84 12.90
N PRO A 3 32.41 39.65 12.46
CA PRO A 3 32.09 39.18 11.12
C PRO A 3 30.57 39.04 11.06
N THR A 4 29.93 39.74 10.14
CA THR A 4 28.54 39.49 9.76
C THR A 4 28.50 38.06 9.24
N ALA A 5 27.96 37.14 10.05
CA ALA A 5 27.71 35.77 9.64
C ALA A 5 26.91 35.81 8.34
N THR A 6 27.53 35.35 7.26
CA THR A 6 26.89 35.29 5.95
C THR A 6 25.83 34.21 6.07
N ALA A 7 24.55 34.59 6.07
CA ALA A 7 23.45 33.63 6.14
C ALA A 7 23.65 32.60 5.01
N LEU A 8 23.69 31.32 5.37
CA LEU A 8 23.77 30.25 4.39
C LEU A 8 22.53 30.33 3.49
N PRO A 9 22.69 30.16 2.16
CA PRO A 9 21.55 30.18 1.26
C PRO A 9 20.60 29.02 1.61
N ALA A 10 19.30 29.29 1.55
CA ALA A 10 18.27 28.28 1.73
C ALA A 10 18.50 27.10 0.76
N PRO A 11 18.25 25.86 1.18
CA PRO A 11 18.39 24.73 0.29
C PRO A 11 17.40 24.86 -0.88
N THR A 12 17.82 24.47 -2.08
CA THR A 12 16.97 24.45 -3.28
C THR A 12 16.24 23.12 -3.47
N ALA A 13 16.61 22.11 -2.70
CA ALA A 13 16.01 20.79 -2.66
C ALA A 13 16.12 20.22 -1.24
N ASN A 14 15.23 19.29 -0.88
CA ASN A 14 15.26 18.67 0.44
C ASN A 14 16.57 17.87 0.61
N LEU A 15 17.13 17.91 1.82
CA LEU A 15 18.36 17.18 2.13
C LEU A 15 18.06 15.69 2.30
N THR A 16 18.44 14.85 1.34
CA THR A 16 18.19 13.40 1.38
C THR A 16 19.32 12.62 2.05
N ASP A 17 20.55 13.14 2.03
CA ASP A 17 21.75 12.43 2.50
C ASP A 17 22.70 13.21 3.41
N ALA A 18 22.32 14.43 3.77
CA ALA A 18 23.10 15.30 4.63
C ALA A 18 22.24 15.87 5.76
N CYS A 19 22.91 16.28 6.83
CA CYS A 19 22.32 17.10 7.88
C CYS A 19 22.64 18.57 7.68
N VAL A 20 21.78 19.40 8.22
CA VAL A 20 22.03 20.84 8.32
C VAL A 20 23.23 21.04 9.25
N ALA A 21 24.25 21.74 8.79
CA ALA A 21 25.43 22.03 9.61
C ALA A 21 25.14 23.16 10.60
N ASP A 22 24.55 24.27 10.10
CA ASP A 22 24.17 25.44 10.89
C ASP A 22 22.77 25.90 10.48
N ALA A 23 21.78 25.61 11.31
CA ALA A 23 20.39 25.98 11.04
C ALA A 23 20.21 27.50 11.16
N THR A 24 19.88 28.14 10.04
CA THR A 24 19.46 29.55 10.01
C THR A 24 17.96 29.66 10.31
N PRO A 25 17.54 30.45 11.34
CA PRO A 25 16.13 30.67 11.63
C PRO A 25 15.37 31.30 10.46
N GLY A 26 14.12 30.88 10.22
CA GLY A 26 13.29 31.42 9.13
C GLY A 26 13.57 30.82 7.75
N VAL A 27 14.46 29.81 7.65
CA VAL A 27 14.79 29.13 6.40
C VAL A 27 13.98 27.83 6.29
N ASP A 28 13.26 27.69 5.19
CA ASP A 28 12.58 26.44 4.81
C ASP A 28 13.59 25.39 4.37
N TYR A 29 13.79 24.34 5.17
CA TYR A 29 14.63 23.19 4.85
C TYR A 29 13.89 22.08 4.07
N PHE A 30 12.61 22.31 3.77
CA PHE A 30 11.77 21.45 2.93
C PHE A 30 11.15 22.23 1.75
N PRO A 31 11.98 22.81 0.87
CA PRO A 31 11.50 23.56 -0.30
C PRO A 31 10.63 22.71 -1.24
N ALA A 32 10.86 21.39 -1.31
CA ALA A 32 9.97 20.45 -1.98
C ALA A 32 8.94 19.89 -0.97
N LYS A 33 7.66 19.94 -1.34
CA LYS A 33 6.55 19.54 -0.48
C LYS A 33 5.70 18.48 -1.19
N ALA A 34 5.33 17.43 -0.45
CA ALA A 34 4.30 16.50 -0.90
C ALA A 34 2.91 17.13 -0.77
N ILE A 35 2.11 16.99 -1.82
CA ILE A 35 0.72 17.48 -1.92
C ILE A 35 -0.20 16.25 -1.89
N ILE A 36 -1.10 16.21 -0.91
CA ILE A 36 -2.00 15.08 -0.67
C ILE A 36 -3.37 15.42 -1.24
N THR A 37 -3.87 14.58 -2.16
CA THR A 37 -5.07 14.88 -2.98
C THR A 37 -6.02 13.71 -3.18
N GLN A 38 -5.57 12.48 -2.97
CA GLN A 38 -6.31 11.23 -3.21
C GLN A 38 -6.68 10.49 -1.93
N THR A 39 -6.09 10.87 -0.79
CA THR A 39 -6.44 10.34 0.54
C THR A 39 -6.79 11.43 1.54
N GLU A 40 -7.69 11.09 2.46
CA GLU A 40 -7.93 11.85 3.68
C GLU A 40 -7.29 11.18 4.91
N GLY A 41 -6.66 10.02 4.77
CA GLY A 41 -6.15 9.19 5.88
C GLY A 41 -4.99 9.81 6.64
N PHE A 42 -4.22 10.70 6.00
CA PHE A 42 -3.16 11.46 6.64
C PHE A 42 -3.06 12.89 6.09
N SER A 43 -2.28 13.73 6.77
CA SER A 43 -1.93 15.09 6.35
C SER A 43 -0.51 15.45 6.73
N ILE A 44 0.11 16.36 5.98
CA ILE A 44 1.46 16.87 6.24
C ILE A 44 1.42 18.39 6.33
N GLU A 45 1.88 18.93 7.46
CA GLU A 45 2.15 20.35 7.63
C GLU A 45 3.67 20.58 7.61
N TYR A 46 4.12 21.55 6.83
CA TYR A 46 5.54 21.88 6.69
C TYR A 46 5.87 23.15 7.47
N HIS A 47 6.92 23.07 8.27
CA HIS A 47 7.56 24.20 8.93
C HIS A 47 9.02 24.28 8.48
N ASP A 48 9.69 25.36 8.89
CA ASP A 48 11.07 25.64 8.50
C ASP A 48 12.01 24.45 8.72
N THR A 49 12.00 23.84 9.90
CA THR A 49 12.95 22.79 10.31
C THR A 49 12.31 21.44 10.62
N TYR A 50 10.99 21.33 10.58
CA TYR A 50 10.29 20.06 10.80
C TYR A 50 8.99 19.96 10.00
N LYS A 51 8.45 18.74 9.90
CA LYS A 51 7.11 18.46 9.35
C LYS A 51 6.25 17.85 10.45
N LEU A 52 4.96 18.17 10.46
CA LEU A 52 3.96 17.45 11.24
C LEU A 52 3.22 16.48 10.32
N LEU A 53 3.42 15.19 10.55
CA LEU A 53 2.74 14.12 9.84
C LEU A 53 1.64 13.56 10.75
N THR A 54 0.38 13.75 10.36
CA THR A 54 -0.77 13.31 11.16
C THR A 54 -1.52 12.20 10.44
N VAL A 55 -1.63 11.03 11.07
CA VAL A 55 -2.46 9.90 10.65
C VAL A 55 -3.81 10.01 11.35
N LYS A 56 -4.88 10.24 10.60
CA LYS A 56 -6.20 10.55 11.17
C LYS A 56 -6.88 9.34 11.79
N THR A 57 -6.73 8.17 11.16
CA THR A 57 -7.30 6.90 11.63
C THR A 57 -6.20 5.82 11.56
N PRO A 58 -5.38 5.68 12.61
CA PRO A 58 -4.20 4.80 12.60
C PRO A 58 -4.53 3.30 12.65
N ALA A 59 -5.75 2.95 13.06
CA ALA A 59 -6.24 1.58 13.16
C ALA A 59 -7.78 1.58 13.09
N PRO A 60 -8.43 0.44 12.77
CA PRO A 60 -9.87 0.30 12.85
C PRO A 60 -10.41 0.74 14.20
N GLY A 61 -11.44 1.59 14.19
CA GLY A 61 -12.11 2.07 15.41
C GLY A 61 -11.29 3.07 16.24
N ALA A 62 -10.10 3.48 15.79
CA ALA A 62 -9.33 4.51 16.47
C ALA A 62 -10.10 5.83 16.50
N THR A 63 -10.27 6.40 17.69
CA THR A 63 -11.00 7.66 17.93
C THR A 63 -10.08 8.88 17.99
N ALA A 64 -8.76 8.68 17.97
CA ALA A 64 -7.76 9.72 18.03
C ALA A 64 -6.74 9.57 16.90
N ALA A 65 -6.35 10.70 16.32
CA ALA A 65 -5.26 10.78 15.36
C ALA A 65 -3.90 10.60 16.05
N LEU A 66 -2.90 10.15 15.29
CA LEU A 66 -1.51 10.13 15.72
C LEU A 66 -0.72 11.18 14.95
N THR A 67 0.08 11.98 15.66
CA THR A 67 0.96 12.98 15.05
C THR A 67 2.41 12.63 15.33
N TYR A 68 3.20 12.67 14.25
CA TYR A 68 4.65 12.46 14.24
C TYR A 68 5.34 13.76 13.82
N VAL A 69 6.46 14.07 14.48
CA VAL A 69 7.27 15.25 14.20
C VAL A 69 8.54 14.82 13.48
N LEU A 70 8.64 15.14 12.20
CA LEU A 70 9.77 14.77 11.34
C LEU A 70 10.75 15.93 11.33
N VAL A 71 11.79 15.85 12.14
CA VAL A 71 12.75 16.94 12.41
C VAL A 71 13.95 16.81 11.48
N GLN A 72 14.27 17.88 10.74
CA GLN A 72 15.45 17.92 9.88
C GLN A 72 16.71 17.68 10.71
N CYS A 73 17.51 16.69 10.34
CA CYS A 73 18.72 16.39 11.09
C CYS A 73 19.69 17.59 11.06
N GLY A 74 20.30 17.87 12.21
CA GLY A 74 21.08 19.09 12.44
C GLY A 74 20.25 20.29 12.94
N THR A 75 18.97 20.11 13.21
CA THR A 75 18.08 21.11 13.82
C THR A 75 17.49 20.62 15.14
N GLU A 76 17.02 21.55 15.97
CA GLU A 76 16.35 21.23 17.24
C GLU A 76 14.87 20.87 17.00
N PRO A 77 14.33 19.87 17.73
CA PRO A 77 12.91 19.54 17.67
C PRO A 77 12.06 20.68 18.29
N PRO A 78 10.81 20.86 17.82
CA PRO A 78 9.87 21.77 18.48
C PRO A 78 9.51 21.29 19.89
N ALA A 79 9.22 22.23 20.79
CA ALA A 79 8.74 21.92 22.14
C ALA A 79 7.29 21.39 22.14
N GLY A 80 6.92 20.64 23.18
CA GLY A 80 5.53 20.19 23.40
C GLY A 80 5.16 18.86 22.77
N PHE A 81 6.14 18.11 22.26
CA PHE A 81 5.95 16.76 21.72
C PHE A 81 6.72 15.72 22.55
N GLU A 82 6.14 14.52 22.68
CA GLU A 82 6.78 13.42 23.38
C GLU A 82 7.97 12.88 22.57
N PRO A 83 9.05 12.41 23.23
CA PRO A 83 10.22 11.88 22.54
C PRO A 83 9.86 10.79 21.52
N ALA A 84 8.88 9.93 21.81
CA ALA A 84 8.44 8.86 20.90
C ALA A 84 7.83 9.36 19.58
N GLN A 85 7.30 10.59 19.55
CA GLN A 85 6.71 11.20 18.36
C GLN A 85 7.76 11.85 17.45
N ILE A 86 8.95 12.14 17.99
CA ILE A 86 10.02 12.85 17.29
C ILE A 86 10.87 11.85 16.51
N ILE A 87 10.95 12.06 15.21
CA ILE A 87 11.71 11.26 14.25
C ILE A 87 12.65 12.20 13.50
N THR A 88 13.94 11.90 13.51
CA THR A 88 14.93 12.67 12.75
C THR A 88 14.93 12.22 11.28
N VAL A 89 14.81 13.17 10.35
CA VAL A 89 14.81 12.93 8.90
C VAL A 89 15.99 13.64 8.23
N PRO A 90 16.55 13.08 7.14
CA PRO A 90 16.15 11.85 6.46
C PRO A 90 16.60 10.58 7.23
N VAL A 91 15.69 9.61 7.34
CA VAL A 91 15.94 8.29 7.93
C VAL A 91 17.03 7.54 7.16
N LYS A 92 17.91 6.84 7.86
CA LYS A 92 19.01 6.05 7.28
C LYS A 92 18.83 4.55 7.44
N ARG A 93 18.09 4.12 8.45
CA ARG A 93 17.85 2.72 8.78
C ARG A 93 16.37 2.51 9.08
N VAL A 94 15.67 1.80 8.20
CA VAL A 94 14.23 1.51 8.33
C VAL A 94 13.97 0.01 8.47
N ILE A 95 13.03 -0.35 9.33
CA ILE A 95 12.37 -1.65 9.31
C ILE A 95 10.98 -1.46 8.72
N ALA A 96 10.64 -2.25 7.69
CA ALA A 96 9.34 -2.24 7.04
C ALA A 96 8.56 -3.52 7.40
N MET A 97 7.54 -3.40 8.24
CA MET A 97 6.78 -4.54 8.76
C MET A 97 5.53 -4.89 7.94
N SER A 98 5.58 -4.63 6.64
CA SER A 98 4.57 -5.07 5.67
C SER A 98 5.21 -5.10 4.28
N THR A 99 4.90 -6.13 3.50
CA THR A 99 5.34 -6.22 2.11
C THR A 99 4.84 -5.06 1.27
N THR A 100 3.66 -4.49 1.60
CA THR A 100 3.05 -3.34 0.90
C THR A 100 3.90 -2.06 0.95
N TYR A 101 4.87 -1.96 1.87
CA TYR A 101 5.77 -0.81 1.97
C TYR A 101 7.00 -0.95 1.06
N LEU A 102 7.39 -2.19 0.73
CA LEU A 102 8.61 -2.50 -0.02
C LEU A 102 8.63 -1.89 -1.43
N PRO A 103 7.54 -1.93 -2.23
CA PRO A 103 7.51 -1.32 -3.56
C PRO A 103 7.90 0.15 -3.55
N VAL A 104 7.48 0.92 -2.55
CA VAL A 104 7.82 2.35 -2.45
C VAL A 104 9.32 2.53 -2.19
N LEU A 105 9.91 1.69 -1.34
CA LEU A 105 11.36 1.73 -1.11
C LEU A 105 12.15 1.32 -2.36
N VAL A 106 11.63 0.39 -3.15
CA VAL A 106 12.24 -0.04 -4.42
C VAL A 106 12.17 1.09 -5.44
N ASP A 107 10.97 1.60 -5.71
CA ASP A 107 10.71 2.59 -6.76
C ASP A 107 11.42 3.92 -6.50
N LEU A 108 11.57 4.31 -5.24
CA LEU A 108 12.30 5.53 -4.84
C LEU A 108 13.80 5.31 -4.63
N GLY A 109 14.32 4.10 -4.87
CA GLY A 109 15.75 3.79 -4.74
C GLY A 109 16.27 3.82 -3.30
N LEU A 110 15.43 3.48 -2.32
CA LEU A 110 15.68 3.52 -0.88
C LEU A 110 15.95 2.16 -0.25
N LEU A 111 16.11 1.10 -1.04
CA LEU A 111 16.38 -0.25 -0.53
C LEU A 111 17.67 -0.34 0.30
N ASP A 112 18.64 0.56 0.08
CA ASP A 112 19.86 0.66 0.89
C ASP A 112 19.59 1.08 2.35
N ARG A 113 18.41 1.65 2.63
CA ARG A 113 17.97 2.04 3.98
C ARG A 113 17.27 0.91 4.72
N LEU A 114 16.79 -0.12 4.01
CA LEU A 114 16.08 -1.24 4.61
C LEU A 114 17.06 -2.09 5.42
N VAL A 115 16.79 -2.28 6.71
CA VAL A 115 17.62 -3.08 7.62
C VAL A 115 16.87 -4.28 8.20
N GLY A 116 15.56 -4.30 8.07
CA GLY A 116 14.74 -5.45 8.45
C GLY A 116 13.31 -5.40 7.93
N VAL A 117 12.66 -6.55 8.02
CA VAL A 117 11.24 -6.76 7.68
C VAL A 117 10.55 -7.53 8.81
N ASP A 118 9.22 -7.61 8.81
CA ASP A 118 8.51 -8.50 9.73
C ASP A 118 8.73 -9.97 9.32
N ASP A 119 8.40 -10.32 8.09
CA ASP A 119 8.59 -11.64 7.50
C ASP A 119 9.05 -11.51 6.03
N ALA A 120 9.83 -12.48 5.58
CA ALA A 120 10.31 -12.57 4.19
C ALA A 120 9.62 -13.70 3.42
N THR A 121 8.92 -14.61 4.10
CA THR A 121 8.35 -15.83 3.50
C THR A 121 7.40 -15.50 2.34
N TYR A 122 6.53 -14.52 2.53
CA TYR A 122 5.53 -14.11 1.53
C TYR A 122 5.94 -12.86 0.73
N THR A 123 7.22 -12.48 0.76
CA THR A 123 7.73 -11.38 -0.07
C THR A 123 7.87 -11.84 -1.51
N TYR A 124 7.33 -11.07 -2.45
CA TYR A 124 7.49 -11.31 -3.89
C TYR A 124 8.76 -10.66 -4.44
N ASN A 125 9.12 -9.46 -3.99
CA ASN A 125 10.29 -8.75 -4.50
C ASN A 125 11.59 -9.52 -4.24
N GLN A 126 12.20 -10.03 -5.32
CA GLN A 126 13.41 -10.83 -5.24
C GLN A 126 14.61 -10.07 -4.65
N MET A 127 14.71 -8.76 -4.86
CA MET A 127 15.80 -7.97 -4.27
C MET A 127 15.73 -8.01 -2.75
N VAL A 128 14.53 -7.93 -2.17
CA VAL A 128 14.33 -8.01 -0.70
C VAL A 128 14.59 -9.43 -0.21
N VAL A 129 14.09 -10.45 -0.92
CA VAL A 129 14.39 -11.86 -0.60
C VAL A 129 15.90 -12.11 -0.60
N ASP A 130 16.64 -11.59 -1.57
CA ASP A 130 18.10 -11.71 -1.66
C ASP A 130 18.80 -10.99 -0.49
N LEU A 131 18.30 -9.82 -0.07
CA LEU A 131 18.82 -9.11 1.11
C LEU A 131 18.63 -9.92 2.40
N VAL A 132 17.49 -10.58 2.58
CA VAL A 132 17.21 -11.42 3.76
C VAL A 132 18.06 -12.68 3.73
N THR A 133 18.05 -13.41 2.61
CA THR A 133 18.76 -14.69 2.48
C THR A 133 20.29 -14.53 2.56
N SER A 134 20.83 -13.40 2.10
CA SER A 134 22.25 -13.06 2.28
C SER A 134 22.62 -12.52 3.67
N GLY A 135 21.63 -12.34 4.56
CA GLY A 135 21.83 -11.82 5.91
C GLY A 135 22.14 -10.33 5.98
N LYS A 136 21.93 -9.57 4.89
CA LYS A 136 22.12 -8.11 4.86
C LYS A 136 21.03 -7.37 5.64
N ILE A 137 19.82 -7.93 5.66
CA ILE A 137 18.71 -7.47 6.50
C ILE A 137 18.16 -8.66 7.30
N LYS A 138 17.43 -8.40 8.40
CA LYS A 138 16.85 -9.46 9.24
C LYS A 138 15.32 -9.40 9.26
N ALA A 139 14.68 -10.56 9.32
CA ALA A 139 13.27 -10.66 9.70
C ALA A 139 13.12 -10.58 11.22
N ILE A 140 12.19 -9.77 11.72
CA ILE A 140 11.97 -9.55 13.16
C ILE A 140 10.66 -10.15 13.67
N GLY A 141 9.83 -10.74 12.81
CA GLY A 141 8.51 -11.24 13.16
C GLY A 141 7.49 -10.14 13.47
N SER A 142 6.27 -10.54 13.81
CA SER A 142 5.16 -9.64 14.18
C SER A 142 4.30 -10.25 15.29
N GLY A 143 3.41 -9.44 15.87
CA GLY A 143 2.49 -9.85 16.93
C GLY A 143 3.17 -10.59 18.09
N ALA A 144 2.68 -11.79 18.40
CA ALA A 144 3.26 -12.68 19.41
C ALA A 144 4.64 -13.24 19.04
N GLY A 145 4.98 -13.32 17.75
CA GLY A 145 6.26 -13.82 17.24
C GLY A 145 7.35 -12.75 17.09
N LEU A 146 7.07 -11.51 17.49
CA LEU A 146 8.02 -10.40 17.41
C LEU A 146 9.29 -10.68 18.23
N ASN A 147 10.44 -10.69 17.56
CA ASN A 147 11.76 -10.72 18.14
C ASN A 147 12.24 -9.28 18.43
N LEU A 148 11.90 -8.79 19.63
CA LEU A 148 12.22 -7.44 20.07
C LEU A 148 13.74 -7.19 20.16
N GLU A 149 14.51 -8.18 20.62
CA GLU A 149 15.97 -8.06 20.74
C GLU A 149 16.62 -7.88 19.36
N ALA A 150 16.17 -8.63 18.35
CA ALA A 150 16.64 -8.48 16.98
C ALA A 150 16.29 -7.08 16.43
N ALA A 151 15.09 -6.56 16.69
CA ALA A 151 14.71 -5.21 16.29
C ALA A 151 15.63 -4.14 16.91
N ILE A 152 15.98 -4.26 18.19
CA ILE A 152 16.92 -3.35 18.88
C ILE A 152 18.34 -3.47 18.30
N GLU A 153 18.81 -4.69 18.04
CA GLU A 153 20.15 -4.95 17.49
C GLU A 153 20.36 -4.29 16.12
N LEU A 154 19.29 -4.22 15.31
CA LEU A 154 19.31 -3.55 14.01
C LEU A 154 19.49 -2.04 14.11
N LYS A 155 19.32 -1.43 15.28
CA LYS A 155 19.42 0.03 15.52
C LYS A 155 18.67 0.84 14.44
N PRO A 156 17.37 0.61 14.26
CA PRO A 156 16.58 1.37 13.29
C PRO A 156 16.41 2.82 13.76
N ASP A 157 16.42 3.75 12.80
CA ASP A 157 15.97 5.13 13.05
C ASP A 157 14.44 5.20 13.01
N LEU A 158 13.80 4.27 12.30
CA LEU A 158 12.35 4.19 12.09
C LEU A 158 11.89 2.74 11.88
N ILE A 159 10.75 2.40 12.46
CA ILE A 159 9.98 1.19 12.13
C ILE A 159 8.62 1.63 11.58
N ILE A 160 8.28 1.18 10.38
CA ILE A 160 6.97 1.39 9.77
C ILE A 160 6.17 0.09 9.96
N THR A 161 5.03 0.19 10.61
CA THR A 161 4.11 -0.93 10.84
C THR A 161 2.66 -0.45 10.72
N PHE A 162 1.69 -1.32 10.99
CA PHE A 162 0.26 -1.02 10.92
C PHE A 162 -0.40 -1.24 12.29
N GLY A 163 -1.59 -0.67 12.45
CA GLY A 163 -2.51 -1.00 13.54
C GLY A 163 -3.69 -1.80 13.00
N SER A 164 -3.87 -3.01 13.51
CA SER A 164 -5.03 -3.87 13.25
C SER A 164 -6.17 -3.65 14.25
N GLY A 165 -5.87 -3.06 15.42
CA GLY A 165 -6.82 -2.94 16.52
C GLY A 165 -6.91 -4.21 17.38
N SER A 166 -6.05 -5.21 17.11
CA SER A 166 -5.91 -6.44 17.87
C SER A 166 -4.52 -6.57 18.45
N THR A 167 -4.43 -6.81 19.76
CA THR A 167 -3.16 -6.99 20.49
C THR A 167 -2.36 -8.20 20.01
N ASP A 168 -3.01 -9.18 19.37
CA ASP A 168 -2.35 -10.39 18.89
C ASP A 168 -1.50 -10.14 17.64
N PHE A 169 -1.86 -9.13 16.84
CA PHE A 169 -1.17 -8.78 15.60
C PHE A 169 -0.35 -7.48 15.73
N ASP A 170 -0.79 -6.56 16.60
CA ASP A 170 -0.16 -5.25 16.75
C ASP A 170 1.21 -5.35 17.45
N SER A 171 2.28 -5.06 16.70
CA SER A 171 3.65 -5.03 17.23
C SER A 171 4.05 -3.68 17.83
N HIS A 172 3.38 -2.60 17.42
CA HIS A 172 3.78 -1.24 17.78
C HIS A 172 3.86 -0.96 19.29
N PRO A 173 2.99 -1.49 20.20
CA PRO A 173 3.08 -1.16 21.62
C PRO A 173 4.40 -1.61 22.24
N LYS A 174 4.80 -2.87 21.99
CA LYS A 174 6.05 -3.45 22.51
C LYS A 174 7.29 -2.76 21.94
N LEU A 175 7.25 -2.38 20.66
CA LEU A 175 8.34 -1.65 20.01
C LEU A 175 8.52 -0.25 20.63
N LEU A 176 7.41 0.46 20.88
CA LEU A 176 7.43 1.77 21.55
C LEU A 176 7.91 1.67 23.01
N GLU A 177 7.46 0.66 23.76
CA GLU A 177 7.92 0.39 25.14
C GLU A 177 9.44 0.14 25.20
N ALA A 178 10.01 -0.46 24.15
CA ALA A 178 11.45 -0.65 24.01
C ALA A 178 12.23 0.62 23.61
N GLY A 179 11.55 1.75 23.43
CA GLY A 179 12.15 3.03 23.04
C GLY A 179 12.45 3.17 21.56
N LEU A 180 11.96 2.25 20.71
CA LEU A 180 12.12 2.33 19.25
C LEU A 180 11.14 3.35 18.67
N LYS A 181 11.53 4.01 17.58
CA LYS A 181 10.65 4.94 16.84
C LYS A 181 9.74 4.15 15.92
N VAL A 182 8.43 4.27 16.13
CA VAL A 182 7.43 3.51 15.38
C VAL A 182 6.40 4.46 14.78
N VAL A 183 6.08 4.26 13.51
CA VAL A 183 5.00 4.96 12.81
C VAL A 183 3.99 3.97 12.28
N LEU A 184 2.72 4.36 12.32
CA LEU A 184 1.62 3.56 11.81
C LEU A 184 1.25 4.04 10.40
N ASN A 185 1.42 3.15 9.44
CA ASN A 185 0.86 3.28 8.10
C ASN A 185 -0.52 2.60 8.10
N ALA A 186 -1.53 3.31 7.59
CA ALA A 186 -2.92 2.88 7.59
C ALA A 186 -3.52 2.89 6.16
N GLU A 187 -2.66 2.74 5.15
CA GLU A 187 -3.03 2.62 3.75
C GLU A 187 -4.11 1.57 3.49
N TRP A 188 -4.13 0.48 4.25
CA TRP A 188 -5.11 -0.59 4.09
C TRP A 188 -6.55 -0.18 4.46
N LEU A 189 -6.71 0.92 5.21
CA LEU A 189 -8.02 1.50 5.54
C LEU A 189 -8.52 2.47 4.46
N ASP A 190 -7.67 2.85 3.51
CA ASP A 190 -8.06 3.77 2.45
C ASP A 190 -8.96 3.06 1.43
N THR A 191 -10.05 3.74 1.07
CA THR A 191 -11.10 3.20 0.21
C THR A 191 -10.92 3.57 -1.26
N SER A 192 -9.93 4.40 -1.59
CA SER A 192 -9.59 4.78 -2.96
C SER A 192 -8.34 4.02 -3.43
N PRO A 193 -8.32 3.44 -4.65
CA PRO A 193 -7.11 2.83 -5.19
C PRO A 193 -5.94 3.80 -5.28
N LEU A 194 -6.19 5.04 -5.72
CA LEU A 194 -5.17 6.10 -5.75
C LEU A 194 -4.87 6.64 -4.35
N GLY A 195 -5.84 6.63 -3.43
CA GLY A 195 -5.61 6.99 -2.03
C GLY A 195 -4.60 6.06 -1.39
N ARG A 196 -4.78 4.74 -1.55
CA ARG A 196 -3.81 3.70 -1.13
C ARG A 196 -2.42 3.93 -1.71
N ALA A 197 -2.32 4.24 -3.01
CA ALA A 197 -1.03 4.54 -3.65
C ALA A 197 -0.39 5.82 -3.11
N GLU A 198 -1.17 6.83 -2.72
CA GLU A 198 -0.67 8.10 -2.21
C GLU A 198 0.01 7.96 -0.83
N TRP A 199 -0.26 6.88 -0.08
CA TRP A 199 0.52 6.51 1.10
C TRP A 199 1.99 6.17 0.79
N GLY A 200 2.37 6.01 -0.48
CA GLY A 200 3.79 6.05 -0.85
C GLY A 200 4.45 7.40 -0.56
N LYS A 201 3.71 8.52 -0.66
CA LYS A 201 4.19 9.84 -0.22
C LYS A 201 4.37 9.90 1.29
N PHE A 202 3.51 9.23 2.07
CA PHE A 202 3.67 9.07 3.52
C PHE A 202 5.01 8.39 3.86
N ILE A 203 5.41 7.35 3.13
CA ILE A 203 6.71 6.70 3.34
C ILE A 203 7.85 7.63 2.92
N ALA A 204 7.72 8.31 1.77
CA ALA A 204 8.77 9.15 1.20
C ALA A 204 9.21 10.32 2.09
N VAL A 205 8.30 10.92 2.87
CA VAL A 205 8.62 12.10 3.69
C VAL A 205 9.59 11.80 4.85
N PHE A 206 9.71 10.54 5.28
CA PHE A 206 10.73 10.13 6.24
C PHE A 206 12.15 10.16 5.66
N PHE A 207 12.28 10.11 4.33
CA PHE A 207 13.54 10.12 3.61
C PHE A 207 13.84 11.46 2.93
N ASN A 208 12.99 12.48 3.15
CA ASN A 208 13.05 13.76 2.45
C ASN A 208 12.92 13.63 0.91
N GLN A 209 12.18 12.61 0.44
CA GLN A 209 12.03 12.28 -0.97
C GLN A 209 10.74 12.85 -1.60
N GLU A 210 10.24 13.99 -1.11
CA GLU A 210 8.99 14.60 -1.58
C GLU A 210 8.97 14.81 -3.10
N ALA A 211 10.04 15.37 -3.68
CA ALA A 211 10.08 15.65 -5.12
C ALA A 211 10.03 14.37 -5.97
N ALA A 212 10.75 13.32 -5.55
CA ALA A 212 10.73 12.03 -6.21
C ALA A 212 9.36 11.37 -6.09
N ALA A 213 8.75 11.42 -4.90
CA ALA A 213 7.44 10.85 -4.65
C ALA A 213 6.31 11.58 -5.39
N GLU A 214 6.38 12.90 -5.56
CA GLU A 214 5.44 13.65 -6.40
C GLU A 214 5.50 13.20 -7.86
N THR A 215 6.71 13.03 -8.39
CA THR A 215 6.92 12.55 -9.77
C THR A 215 6.37 11.13 -9.93
N TRP A 216 6.82 10.22 -9.06
CA TRP A 216 6.39 8.81 -9.04
C TRP A 216 4.86 8.67 -8.94
N PHE A 217 4.23 9.39 -8.02
CA PHE A 217 2.78 9.32 -7.84
C PHE A 217 2.02 9.94 -9.02
N THR A 218 2.53 11.03 -9.59
CA THR A 218 1.89 11.66 -10.76
C THR A 218 1.86 10.71 -11.94
N GLU A 219 2.94 9.96 -12.19
CA GLU A 219 2.98 8.94 -13.25
C GLU A 219 1.92 7.86 -13.05
N ILE A 220 1.76 7.37 -11.81
CA ILE A 220 0.73 6.38 -11.45
C ILE A 220 -0.67 6.95 -11.63
N ALA A 221 -0.93 8.16 -11.13
CA ALA A 221 -2.23 8.81 -11.21
C ALA A 221 -2.63 9.10 -12.67
N ASP A 222 -1.68 9.57 -13.49
CA ASP A 222 -1.89 9.80 -14.92
C ASP A 222 -2.13 8.48 -15.67
N GLY A 223 -1.39 7.42 -15.34
CA GLY A 223 -1.61 6.08 -15.86
C GLY A 223 -3.03 5.59 -15.58
N TYR A 224 -3.45 5.67 -14.31
CA TYR A 224 -4.79 5.31 -13.87
C TYR A 224 -5.87 6.13 -14.62
N ALA A 225 -5.71 7.45 -14.70
CA ALA A 225 -6.65 8.33 -15.39
C ALA A 225 -6.78 8.01 -16.89
N LYS A 226 -5.67 7.70 -17.56
CA LYS A 226 -5.67 7.27 -18.98
C LYS A 226 -6.45 5.99 -19.18
N VAL A 227 -6.20 4.97 -18.35
CA VAL A 227 -6.90 3.67 -18.44
C VAL A 227 -8.39 3.83 -18.14
N LYS A 228 -8.74 4.59 -17.10
CA LYS A 228 -10.14 4.90 -16.77
C LYS A 228 -10.86 5.60 -17.93
N ALA A 229 -10.19 6.51 -18.64
CA ALA A 229 -10.74 7.18 -19.81
C ALA A 229 -10.94 6.25 -21.02
N ILE A 230 -10.16 5.15 -21.13
CA ILE A 230 -10.39 4.09 -22.11
C ILE A 230 -11.65 3.31 -21.74
N ALA A 231 -11.75 2.86 -20.47
CA ALA A 231 -12.90 2.12 -19.96
C ALA A 231 -14.22 2.87 -20.10
N ALA A 232 -14.21 4.19 -19.87
CA ALA A 232 -15.39 5.04 -20.00
C ALA A 232 -15.98 5.09 -21.43
N LYS A 233 -15.23 4.67 -22.45
CA LYS A 233 -15.69 4.57 -23.85
C LYS A 233 -16.19 3.17 -24.20
N ALA A 234 -16.21 2.25 -23.24
CA ALA A 234 -16.74 0.90 -23.43
C ALA A 234 -18.27 0.90 -23.46
N GLY A 235 -18.85 -0.23 -23.88
CA GLY A 235 -20.30 -0.41 -23.97
C GLY A 235 -20.96 -0.64 -22.62
N SER A 236 -22.03 -1.42 -22.61
CA SER A 236 -22.73 -1.78 -21.36
C SER A 236 -21.77 -2.50 -20.39
N PRO A 237 -21.79 -2.15 -19.09
CA PRO A 237 -20.85 -2.72 -18.12
C PRO A 237 -21.13 -4.21 -17.92
N PRO A 238 -20.16 -5.11 -18.20
CA PRO A 238 -20.33 -6.52 -17.92
C PRO A 238 -20.38 -6.76 -16.41
N LYS A 239 -21.16 -7.76 -16.03
CA LYS A 239 -21.30 -8.19 -14.64
C LYS A 239 -20.16 -9.13 -14.25
N LEU A 240 -19.58 -8.92 -13.07
CA LEU A 240 -18.50 -9.72 -12.48
C LEU A 240 -18.98 -10.54 -11.28
N ALA A 241 -18.43 -11.75 -11.17
CA ALA A 241 -18.31 -12.48 -9.93
C ALA A 241 -16.92 -12.20 -9.32
N TYR A 242 -16.82 -12.24 -7.98
CA TYR A 242 -15.61 -11.90 -7.24
C TYR A 242 -15.39 -12.90 -6.11
N GLY A 243 -14.16 -13.40 -5.95
CA GLY A 243 -13.85 -14.28 -4.82
C GLY A 243 -14.33 -15.71 -5.00
N THR A 244 -13.96 -16.55 -4.05
CA THR A 244 -14.56 -17.87 -3.79
C THR A 244 -14.90 -17.95 -2.29
N PRO A 245 -15.79 -18.86 -1.87
CA PRO A 245 -16.05 -19.09 -0.45
C PRO A 245 -14.79 -19.50 0.31
N TYR A 246 -14.58 -18.92 1.49
CA TYR A 246 -13.56 -19.30 2.45
C TYR A 246 -14.22 -19.72 3.76
N GLN A 247 -13.95 -20.94 4.22
CA GLN A 247 -14.54 -21.52 5.44
C GLN A 247 -16.08 -21.36 5.52
N GLY A 248 -16.76 -21.50 4.39
CA GLY A 248 -18.23 -21.42 4.29
C GLY A 248 -18.82 -20.01 4.16
N THR A 249 -18.00 -18.96 4.11
CA THR A 249 -18.44 -17.57 3.89
C THR A 249 -17.87 -17.04 2.59
N TRP A 250 -18.67 -16.35 1.78
CA TRP A 250 -18.22 -15.71 0.55
C TRP A 250 -18.12 -14.20 0.78
N TYR A 251 -16.89 -13.67 0.73
CA TYR A 251 -16.63 -12.25 0.96
C TYR A 251 -16.62 -11.48 -0.36
N LEU A 252 -17.64 -10.66 -0.59
CA LEU A 252 -17.68 -9.72 -1.72
C LEU A 252 -17.24 -8.32 -1.29
N PRO A 253 -16.65 -7.51 -2.17
CA PRO A 253 -16.31 -6.14 -1.82
C PRO A 253 -17.58 -5.31 -1.54
N GLY A 254 -17.59 -4.51 -0.48
CA GLY A 254 -18.61 -3.48 -0.26
C GLY A 254 -18.51 -2.37 -1.31
N GLY A 255 -19.63 -1.74 -1.65
CA GLY A 255 -19.72 -0.83 -2.82
C GLY A 255 -18.93 0.47 -2.69
N ALA A 256 -18.54 0.84 -1.46
CA ALA A 256 -17.67 1.98 -1.16
C ALA A 256 -16.20 1.57 -0.91
N SER A 257 -15.80 0.33 -1.22
CA SER A 257 -14.42 -0.15 -1.09
C SER A 257 -13.53 0.18 -2.31
N PHE A 258 -12.21 0.11 -2.14
CA PHE A 258 -11.26 0.31 -3.24
C PHE A 258 -11.44 -0.74 -4.35
N ALA A 259 -11.78 -1.98 -4.00
CA ALA A 259 -12.02 -3.05 -4.96
C ALA A 259 -13.28 -2.77 -5.80
N ALA A 260 -14.35 -2.29 -5.16
CA ALA A 260 -15.55 -1.84 -5.89
C ALA A 260 -15.27 -0.64 -6.79
N GLN A 261 -14.42 0.29 -6.35
CA GLN A 261 -13.98 1.41 -7.19
C GLN A 261 -13.18 0.94 -8.41
N LEU A 262 -12.26 -0.01 -8.27
CA LEU A 262 -11.53 -0.60 -9.39
C LEU A 262 -12.48 -1.26 -10.40
N ILE A 263 -13.45 -2.05 -9.94
CA ILE A 263 -14.47 -2.68 -10.79
C ILE A 263 -15.26 -1.63 -11.57
N ARG A 264 -15.72 -0.58 -10.89
CA ARG A 264 -16.49 0.51 -11.49
C ARG A 264 -15.65 1.30 -12.50
N ASP A 265 -14.42 1.64 -12.14
CA ASP A 265 -13.50 2.40 -13.00
C ASP A 265 -13.03 1.58 -14.21
N ALA A 266 -13.03 0.24 -14.11
CA ALA A 266 -12.83 -0.67 -15.23
C ALA A 266 -14.04 -0.72 -16.19
N GLY A 267 -15.12 -0.01 -15.87
CA GLY A 267 -16.36 -0.04 -16.65
C GLY A 267 -17.13 -1.34 -16.51
N ALA A 268 -17.01 -2.03 -15.36
CA ALA A 268 -17.75 -3.23 -15.04
C ALA A 268 -18.70 -3.00 -13.85
N THR A 269 -19.54 -3.99 -13.54
CA THR A 269 -20.46 -3.96 -12.41
C THR A 269 -20.50 -5.29 -11.68
N TYR A 270 -21.07 -5.30 -10.47
CA TYR A 270 -21.31 -6.51 -9.67
C TYR A 270 -22.51 -6.27 -8.75
N PRO A 271 -23.09 -7.31 -8.12
CA PRO A 271 -24.38 -7.20 -7.43
C PRO A 271 -24.46 -6.17 -6.29
N TYR A 272 -23.34 -5.84 -5.64
CA TYR A 272 -23.30 -4.92 -4.49
C TYR A 272 -22.62 -3.58 -4.82
N ALA A 273 -22.54 -3.20 -6.09
CA ALA A 273 -21.92 -1.95 -6.51
C ALA A 273 -22.57 -0.68 -5.92
N ALA A 274 -23.81 -0.76 -5.43
CA ALA A 274 -24.55 0.33 -4.79
C ALA A 274 -24.51 0.27 -3.25
N ASP A 275 -23.87 -0.74 -2.65
CA ASP A 275 -23.69 -0.83 -1.21
C ASP A 275 -22.76 0.29 -0.70
N THR A 276 -22.96 0.72 0.56
CA THR A 276 -22.21 1.84 1.14
C THR A 276 -21.10 1.40 2.10
N SER A 277 -20.91 0.10 2.29
CA SER A 277 -19.86 -0.44 3.15
C SER A 277 -18.50 -0.30 2.48
N THR A 278 -17.48 -0.01 3.29
CA THR A 278 -16.08 0.12 2.86
C THR A 278 -15.30 -1.18 3.00
N ALA A 279 -15.78 -2.08 3.87
CA ALA A 279 -15.23 -3.42 4.09
C ALA A 279 -15.91 -4.48 3.21
N SER A 280 -15.42 -5.72 3.29
CA SER A 280 -16.06 -6.86 2.60
C SER A 280 -17.39 -7.24 3.27
N LEU A 281 -18.35 -7.64 2.45
CA LEU A 281 -19.65 -8.15 2.83
C LEU A 281 -19.57 -9.67 3.01
N PRO A 282 -19.85 -10.22 4.21
CA PRO A 282 -19.91 -11.66 4.43
C PRO A 282 -21.26 -12.19 3.93
N LEU A 283 -21.22 -12.99 2.86
CA LEU A 283 -22.43 -13.58 2.25
C LEU A 283 -22.46 -15.10 2.43
N SER A 284 -23.67 -15.65 2.45
CA SER A 284 -23.85 -17.09 2.26
C SER A 284 -23.49 -17.50 0.83
N PHE A 285 -23.19 -18.79 0.63
CA PHE A 285 -22.97 -19.32 -0.71
C PHE A 285 -24.19 -19.06 -1.60
N GLU A 286 -25.39 -19.32 -1.10
CA GLU A 286 -26.65 -19.24 -1.85
C GLU A 286 -26.93 -17.80 -2.31
N GLU A 287 -26.64 -16.82 -1.46
CA GLU A 287 -26.77 -15.41 -1.79
C GLU A 287 -25.76 -14.98 -2.87
N ALA A 288 -24.48 -15.29 -2.68
CA ALA A 288 -23.46 -14.99 -3.68
C ALA A 288 -23.73 -15.72 -5.01
N TYR A 289 -24.08 -17.01 -4.96
CA TYR A 289 -24.41 -17.85 -6.12
C TYR A 289 -25.60 -17.27 -6.90
N SER A 290 -26.72 -17.00 -6.22
CA SER A 290 -27.93 -16.50 -6.90
C SER A 290 -27.74 -15.13 -7.53
N THR A 291 -26.87 -14.29 -6.95
CA THR A 291 -26.60 -12.94 -7.43
C THR A 291 -25.47 -12.86 -8.45
N THR A 292 -24.56 -13.84 -8.53
CA THR A 292 -23.36 -13.75 -9.40
C THR A 292 -23.24 -14.84 -10.47
N ARG A 293 -24.06 -15.90 -10.45
CA ARG A 293 -23.96 -17.02 -11.43
C ARG A 293 -24.10 -16.61 -12.89
N ASP A 294 -24.79 -15.51 -13.18
CA ASP A 294 -24.99 -14.92 -14.52
C ASP A 294 -23.89 -13.91 -14.90
N ALA A 295 -22.85 -13.76 -14.08
CA ALA A 295 -21.72 -12.90 -14.36
C ALA A 295 -20.99 -13.34 -15.64
N ALA A 296 -20.60 -12.35 -16.45
CA ALA A 296 -19.86 -12.56 -17.69
C ALA A 296 -18.41 -12.99 -17.43
N TYR A 297 -17.81 -12.50 -16.35
CA TYR A 297 -16.46 -12.86 -15.91
C TYR A 297 -16.42 -13.13 -14.41
N TRP A 298 -15.42 -13.87 -13.96
CA TRP A 298 -15.18 -14.17 -12.56
C TRP A 298 -13.71 -13.89 -12.23
N ILE A 299 -13.47 -13.03 -11.23
CA ILE A 299 -12.13 -12.58 -10.85
C ILE A 299 -11.77 -12.86 -9.39
N ASN A 300 -10.47 -12.82 -9.07
CA ASN A 300 -9.89 -12.88 -7.73
C ASN A 300 -10.28 -14.14 -6.95
N LEU A 301 -9.76 -15.30 -7.38
CA LEU A 301 -10.10 -16.61 -6.83
C LEU A 301 -8.92 -17.14 -5.99
N PRO A 302 -8.87 -16.86 -4.67
CA PRO A 302 -7.73 -17.25 -3.85
C PRO A 302 -7.52 -18.77 -3.87
N PHE A 303 -6.27 -19.19 -4.03
CA PHE A 303 -5.84 -20.60 -4.03
C PHE A 303 -6.48 -21.48 -5.12
N VAL A 304 -6.85 -20.89 -6.27
CA VAL A 304 -7.42 -21.62 -7.42
C VAL A 304 -6.43 -21.63 -8.60
N PRO A 305 -5.74 -22.75 -8.87
CA PRO A 305 -4.74 -22.83 -9.94
C PRO A 305 -5.35 -22.91 -11.35
N ASP A 306 -6.50 -23.58 -11.52
CA ASP A 306 -7.12 -23.84 -12.82
C ASP A 306 -8.64 -24.09 -12.70
N LEU A 307 -9.33 -24.26 -13.83
CA LEU A 307 -10.78 -24.49 -13.85
C LEU A 307 -11.18 -25.82 -13.19
N ALA A 308 -10.34 -26.86 -13.29
CA ALA A 308 -10.63 -28.16 -12.70
C ALA A 308 -10.58 -28.09 -11.16
N ALA A 309 -9.59 -27.38 -10.61
CA ALA A 309 -9.47 -27.12 -9.18
C ALA A 309 -10.62 -26.26 -8.66
N LEU A 310 -11.07 -25.27 -9.43
CA LEU A 310 -12.27 -24.50 -9.10
C LEU A 310 -13.49 -25.43 -8.97
N LEU A 311 -13.75 -26.26 -9.99
CA LEU A 311 -14.89 -27.18 -9.97
C LEU A 311 -14.80 -28.21 -8.84
N ALA A 312 -13.59 -28.62 -8.47
CA ALA A 312 -13.35 -29.54 -7.36
C ALA A 312 -13.71 -28.94 -5.99
N GLN A 313 -13.71 -27.61 -5.83
CA GLN A 313 -14.17 -26.96 -4.60
C GLN A 313 -15.70 -27.10 -4.44
N ASP A 314 -16.46 -26.90 -5.51
CA ASP A 314 -17.91 -27.09 -5.54
C ASP A 314 -18.42 -27.33 -6.96
N SER A 315 -19.09 -28.47 -7.16
CA SER A 315 -19.67 -28.85 -8.46
C SER A 315 -20.65 -27.81 -9.03
N ARG A 316 -21.30 -27.01 -8.16
CA ARG A 316 -22.26 -25.96 -8.56
C ARG A 316 -21.57 -24.82 -9.32
N PHE A 317 -20.24 -24.69 -9.23
CA PHE A 317 -19.51 -23.69 -10.02
C PHE A 317 -19.57 -23.93 -11.53
N ALA A 318 -19.89 -25.16 -11.97
CA ALA A 318 -20.21 -25.43 -13.37
C ALA A 318 -21.42 -24.64 -13.90
N ASP A 319 -22.29 -24.14 -13.02
CA ASP A 319 -23.48 -23.38 -13.40
C ASP A 319 -23.17 -21.92 -13.76
N PHE A 320 -21.99 -21.41 -13.40
CA PHE A 320 -21.61 -20.02 -13.67
C PHE A 320 -21.39 -19.78 -15.16
N ASP A 321 -21.94 -18.70 -15.70
CA ASP A 321 -21.76 -18.33 -17.10
C ASP A 321 -20.29 -18.03 -17.43
N ALA A 322 -19.57 -17.40 -16.50
CA ALA A 322 -18.12 -17.20 -16.61
C ALA A 322 -17.36 -18.53 -16.71
N TYR A 323 -17.71 -19.54 -15.89
CA TYR A 323 -17.07 -20.86 -15.93
C TYR A 323 -17.31 -21.55 -17.28
N LYS A 324 -18.57 -21.59 -17.74
CA LYS A 324 -18.96 -22.21 -19.02
C LYS A 324 -18.23 -21.60 -20.23
N LYS A 325 -17.91 -20.31 -20.16
CA LYS A 325 -17.20 -19.57 -21.22
C LYS A 325 -15.68 -19.56 -21.03
N GLY A 326 -15.16 -20.14 -19.95
CA GLY A 326 -13.75 -20.05 -19.56
C GLY A 326 -13.31 -18.62 -19.19
N ALA A 327 -14.24 -17.72 -18.87
CA ALA A 327 -13.99 -16.32 -18.54
C ALA A 327 -13.67 -16.12 -17.04
N VAL A 328 -12.82 -17.00 -16.50
CA VAL A 328 -12.39 -16.99 -15.09
C VAL A 328 -10.93 -16.56 -15.03
N TRP A 329 -10.62 -15.61 -14.15
CA TRP A 329 -9.31 -14.96 -14.06
C TRP A 329 -8.86 -14.86 -12.62
N ASN A 330 -7.58 -15.10 -12.37
CA ASN A 330 -7.01 -14.97 -11.04
C ASN A 330 -5.87 -13.96 -11.02
N ASN A 331 -5.70 -13.27 -9.90
CA ASN A 331 -4.73 -12.20 -9.67
C ASN A 331 -3.36 -12.72 -9.19
N ASP A 332 -3.02 -13.96 -9.55
CA ASP A 332 -1.85 -14.69 -9.07
C ASP A 332 -0.81 -14.94 -10.17
N LEU A 333 -0.89 -14.25 -11.32
CA LEU A 333 0.08 -14.37 -12.42
C LEU A 333 1.53 -14.15 -11.94
N ARG A 334 1.70 -13.26 -10.98
CA ARG A 334 2.98 -12.91 -10.36
C ARG A 334 3.00 -13.37 -8.92
N SER A 335 3.15 -14.68 -8.76
CA SER A 335 3.34 -15.33 -7.46
C SER A 335 4.61 -16.18 -7.48
N ASN A 336 5.24 -16.36 -6.32
CA ASN A 336 6.41 -17.22 -6.18
C ASN A 336 6.06 -18.53 -5.46
N ASP A 337 6.99 -19.49 -5.48
CA ASP A 337 6.80 -20.84 -4.91
C ASP A 337 6.57 -20.83 -3.38
N ALA A 338 6.98 -19.76 -2.69
CA ALA A 338 6.77 -19.58 -1.25
C ALA A 338 5.37 -19.01 -0.92
N GLY A 339 4.55 -18.70 -1.94
CA GLY A 339 3.22 -18.11 -1.79
C GLY A 339 3.22 -16.59 -1.71
N GLY A 340 4.37 -15.93 -1.92
CA GLY A 340 4.46 -14.48 -2.07
C GLY A 340 3.77 -14.02 -3.35
N SER A 341 3.00 -12.94 -3.26
CA SER A 341 2.14 -12.45 -4.35
C SER A 341 2.40 -10.97 -4.61
N ASP A 342 2.79 -10.65 -5.85
CA ASP A 342 3.02 -9.25 -6.25
C ASP A 342 1.72 -8.43 -6.21
N TYR A 343 0.56 -9.08 -6.37
CA TYR A 343 -0.73 -8.40 -6.24
C TYR A 343 -0.99 -7.96 -4.79
N TYR A 344 -0.54 -8.71 -3.80
CA TYR A 344 -0.64 -8.30 -2.39
C TYR A 344 0.56 -7.48 -1.92
N GLU A 345 1.45 -7.10 -2.84
CA GLU A 345 2.64 -6.30 -2.59
C GLU A 345 2.60 -4.98 -3.39
N SER A 346 2.96 -5.00 -4.69
CA SER A 346 3.07 -3.78 -5.50
C SER A 346 1.74 -3.23 -6.03
N ALA A 347 0.69 -4.05 -6.14
CA ALA A 347 -0.61 -3.56 -6.63
C ALA A 347 -1.24 -2.48 -5.73
N VAL A 348 -0.84 -2.43 -4.45
CA VAL A 348 -1.28 -1.39 -3.49
C VAL A 348 -0.86 0.00 -3.96
N VAL A 349 0.32 0.11 -4.59
CA VAL A 349 0.86 1.36 -5.10
C VAL A 349 0.84 1.46 -6.62
N ARG A 350 0.42 0.40 -7.32
CA ARG A 350 0.24 0.35 -8.78
C ARG A 350 -1.21 0.06 -9.20
N PRO A 351 -2.20 0.85 -8.72
CA PRO A 351 -3.60 0.67 -9.10
C PRO A 351 -3.83 0.92 -10.60
N ASP A 352 -2.94 1.66 -11.27
CA ASP A 352 -2.93 1.88 -12.72
C ASP A 352 -2.79 0.56 -13.50
N LEU A 353 -1.89 -0.32 -13.05
CA LEU A 353 -1.69 -1.64 -13.66
C LEU A 353 -2.82 -2.60 -13.35
N VAL A 354 -3.35 -2.58 -12.12
CA VAL A 354 -4.53 -3.37 -11.75
C VAL A 354 -5.73 -2.98 -12.61
N LEU A 355 -5.97 -1.68 -12.76
CA LEU A 355 -7.05 -1.18 -13.58
C LEU A 355 -6.86 -1.57 -15.06
N ALA A 356 -5.63 -1.51 -15.59
CA ALA A 356 -5.34 -1.88 -16.97
C ALA A 356 -5.69 -3.35 -17.24
N ASP A 357 -5.28 -4.27 -16.35
CA ASP A 357 -5.65 -5.67 -16.44
C ASP A 357 -7.16 -5.88 -16.37
N LEU A 358 -7.84 -5.24 -15.42
CA LEU A 358 -9.30 -5.37 -15.29
C LEU A 358 -10.03 -4.87 -16.54
N VAL A 359 -9.62 -3.73 -17.12
CA VAL A 359 -10.20 -3.20 -18.37
C VAL A 359 -9.95 -4.17 -19.52
N ALA A 360 -8.76 -4.76 -19.62
CA ALA A 360 -8.45 -5.73 -20.66
C ALA A 360 -9.25 -7.05 -20.50
N ILE A 361 -9.54 -7.48 -19.27
CA ILE A 361 -10.42 -8.62 -19.01
C ILE A 361 -11.84 -8.31 -19.49
N VAL A 362 -12.40 -7.18 -19.06
CA VAL A 362 -13.83 -6.91 -19.24
C VAL A 362 -14.19 -6.29 -20.59
N HIS A 363 -13.23 -5.59 -21.22
CA HIS A 363 -13.37 -4.89 -22.49
C HIS A 363 -12.14 -5.16 -23.40
N PRO A 364 -11.92 -6.42 -23.83
CA PRO A 364 -10.71 -6.79 -24.57
C PRO A 364 -10.55 -6.06 -25.92
N ASP A 365 -11.65 -5.59 -26.52
CA ASP A 365 -11.62 -4.78 -27.74
C ASP A 365 -11.06 -3.37 -27.53
N LYS A 366 -11.03 -2.89 -26.28
CA LYS A 366 -10.49 -1.57 -25.91
C LYS A 366 -9.01 -1.61 -25.56
N MET A 367 -8.47 -2.78 -25.25
CA MET A 367 -7.07 -3.00 -24.88
C MET A 367 -6.44 -4.09 -25.77
N PRO A 368 -6.43 -3.91 -27.10
CA PRO A 368 -5.90 -4.93 -28.00
C PRO A 368 -4.39 -5.13 -27.77
N GLY A 369 -3.97 -6.38 -27.60
CA GLY A 369 -2.57 -6.73 -27.36
C GLY A 369 -2.08 -6.40 -25.94
N HIS A 370 -2.99 -6.18 -24.99
CA HIS A 370 -2.63 -5.98 -23.58
C HIS A 370 -1.81 -7.14 -23.02
N GLU A 371 -0.68 -6.81 -22.39
CA GLU A 371 0.12 -7.76 -21.63
C GLU A 371 -0.33 -7.69 -20.17
N PHE A 372 -0.91 -8.78 -19.68
CA PHE A 372 -1.38 -8.84 -18.30
C PHE A 372 -0.22 -8.79 -17.31
N TYR A 373 -0.41 -8.01 -16.24
CA TYR A 373 0.60 -7.85 -15.20
C TYR A 373 0.29 -8.73 -13.99
N TYR A 374 -0.88 -8.61 -13.37
CA TYR A 374 -1.29 -9.38 -12.19
C TYR A 374 -2.24 -10.53 -12.51
N TYR A 375 -3.00 -10.44 -13.60
CA TYR A 375 -4.07 -11.40 -13.88
C TYR A 375 -3.69 -12.46 -14.92
N ARG A 376 -4.12 -13.69 -14.69
CA ARG A 376 -4.10 -14.76 -15.69
C ARG A 376 -5.48 -15.39 -15.82
N GLN A 377 -5.82 -15.78 -17.04
CA GLN A 377 -7.02 -16.57 -17.28
C GLN A 377 -6.78 -18.01 -16.81
N LEU A 378 -7.70 -18.56 -16.04
CA LEU A 378 -7.69 -19.98 -15.70
C LEU A 378 -7.97 -20.80 -16.97
N LYS A 379 -7.29 -21.93 -17.09
CA LYS A 379 -7.42 -22.85 -18.23
C LYS A 379 -8.14 -24.12 -17.83
#